data_AF-A0A940R8E2-F1
#
_entry.id   AF-A0A940R8E2-F1
#
_cell.length_a   1.000
_cell.length_b   1.000
_cell.length_c   1.000
_cell.angle_alpha   90.00
_cell.angle_beta   90.00
_cell.angle_gamma   90.00
#
_symmetry.space_group_name_H-M   'P 1'
#
loop_
_entity.id
_entity.type
_entity.pdbx_description
1 polymer ?
#
loop_
_entity_poly.entity_id
_entity_poly.type
_entity_poly.pdbx_seq_one_letter_code
_entity_poly.pdbx_strand_id
1 'polypeptide(L)'
;MNSVILASIIYVTGTGWISGMCNGNNSMMCVRNLENQAEYKAKWDADQRCQMENGRPLNYTAICNSRCSPTYVPPNSTMTVTCQASCRMQCETK
;
A
#
# COMPACT_ATOMS: atom_id res chain seq x y z
N MET A 1 23.82 32.18 15.05
CA MET A 1 22.69 32.22 14.09
C MET A 1 21.95 30.91 14.24
N ASN A 2 20.81 30.89 14.92
CA ASN A 2 19.99 29.69 15.07
C ASN A 2 19.18 29.53 13.78
N SER A 3 19.62 28.63 12.89
CA SER A 3 18.83 28.23 11.73
C SER A 3 17.55 27.59 12.25
N VAL A 4 16.42 28.27 12.07
CA VAL A 4 15.09 27.66 12.24
C VAL A 4 14.92 26.72 11.06
N ILE A 5 15.20 25.44 11.29
CA ILE A 5 14.89 24.37 10.35
C ILE A 5 13.36 24.24 10.36
N LEU A 6 12.69 24.87 9.39
CA LEU A 6 11.25 24.79 9.22
C LEU A 6 10.93 23.41 8.66
N ALA A 7 10.31 22.57 9.48
CA ALA A 7 9.77 21.29 9.02
C ALA A 7 8.84 21.52 7.83
N SER A 8 9.09 20.81 6.73
CA SER A 8 8.28 20.84 5.51
C SER A 8 7.50 19.52 5.38
N ILE A 9 6.29 19.59 4.83
CA ILE A 9 5.50 18.38 4.54
C ILE A 9 5.56 18.10 3.05
N ILE A 10 6.11 16.95 2.69
CA ILE A 10 6.02 16.41 1.33
C ILE A 10 5.05 15.24 1.31
N TYR A 11 4.60 14.87 0.12
CA TYR A 11 3.77 13.69 -0.08
C TYR A 11 4.55 12.67 -0.88
N VAL A 12 4.68 11.47 -0.31
CA VAL A 12 5.29 10.33 -0.99
C VAL A 12 4.22 9.33 -1.37
N THR A 13 4.42 8.66 -2.50
CA THR A 13 3.52 7.60 -2.96
C THR A 13 4.31 6.31 -3.06
N GLY A 14 3.84 5.29 -2.35
CA GLY A 14 4.36 3.93 -2.44
C GLY A 14 3.44 3.04 -3.25
N THR A 15 3.99 1.94 -3.76
CA THR A 15 3.26 0.96 -4.56
C THR A 15 3.45 -0.45 -4.04
N GLY A 16 2.41 -1.27 -4.16
CA GLY A 16 2.40 -2.64 -3.71
C GLY A 16 1.75 -3.53 -4.74
N TRP A 17 2.35 -4.71 -4.96
CA TRP A 17 1.86 -5.71 -5.88
C TRP A 17 1.96 -7.09 -5.22
N ILE A 18 0.84 -7.80 -5.19
CA ILE A 18 0.70 -9.11 -4.58
C ILE A 18 -0.15 -9.98 -5.49
N SER A 19 0.24 -11.24 -5.67
CA SER A 19 -0.54 -12.24 -6.37
C SER A 19 -0.65 -13.52 -5.55
N GLY A 20 -1.77 -14.21 -5.65
CA GLY A 20 -1.97 -15.50 -5.00
C GLY A 20 -3.05 -16.31 -5.68
N MET A 21 -3.09 -17.62 -5.41
CA MET A 21 -4.22 -18.44 -5.85
C MET A 21 -5.37 -18.34 -4.85
N CYS A 22 -6.54 -18.01 -5.36
CA CYS A 22 -7.78 -18.00 -4.58
C CYS A 22 -8.69 -19.14 -5.02
N ASN A 23 -9.19 -19.88 -4.03
CA ASN A 23 -10.26 -20.86 -4.23
C ASN A 23 -11.61 -20.14 -4.15
N GLY A 24 -12.51 -20.46 -5.08
CA GLY A 24 -13.85 -19.89 -5.16
C GLY A 24 -14.69 -20.02 -3.91
N ASN A 25 -14.50 -21.10 -3.15
CA ASN A 25 -15.24 -21.35 -1.91
C ASN A 25 -14.88 -20.33 -0.82
N ASN A 26 -13.72 -19.68 -0.91
CA ASN A 26 -13.25 -18.63 0.01
C ASN A 26 -12.83 -17.36 -0.75
N SER A 27 -13.42 -17.12 -1.94
CA SER A 27 -12.97 -16.07 -2.87
C SER A 27 -12.85 -14.70 -2.21
N MET A 28 -13.89 -14.25 -1.50
CA MET A 28 -13.93 -12.90 -0.93
C MET A 28 -12.87 -12.69 0.16
N MET A 29 -12.65 -13.67 1.04
CA MET A 29 -11.60 -13.59 2.06
C MET A 29 -10.20 -13.62 1.44
N CYS A 30 -10.01 -14.45 0.41
CA CYS A 30 -8.72 -14.53 -0.28
C CYS A 30 -8.38 -13.25 -1.02
N VAL A 31 -9.29 -12.72 -1.85
CA VAL A 31 -9.11 -11.45 -2.58
C VAL A 31 -8.81 -10.32 -1.60
N ARG A 32 -9.58 -10.21 -0.52
CA ARG A 32 -9.37 -9.16 0.50
C ARG A 32 -8.06 -9.31 1.26
N ASN A 33 -7.58 -10.53 1.50
CA ASN A 33 -6.27 -10.74 2.11
C ASN A 33 -5.14 -10.28 1.18
N LEU A 34 -5.22 -10.60 -0.12
CA LEU A 34 -4.23 -10.14 -1.10
C LEU A 34 -4.28 -8.62 -1.27
N GLU A 35 -5.46 -8.01 -1.22
CA GLU A 35 -5.67 -6.56 -1.22
C GLU A 35 -4.98 -5.90 -0.02
N ASN A 36 -5.24 -6.40 1.20
CA ASN A 36 -4.61 -5.91 2.43
C ASN A 36 -3.08 -6.03 2.37
N GLN A 37 -2.55 -7.13 1.82
CA GLN A 37 -1.11 -7.31 1.66
C GLN A 37 -0.52 -6.34 0.64
N ALA A 38 -1.22 -6.08 -0.46
CA ALA A 38 -0.80 -5.08 -1.44
C ALA A 38 -0.74 -3.69 -0.81
N GLU A 39 -1.76 -3.30 -0.03
CA GLU A 39 -1.76 -2.03 0.70
C GLU A 39 -0.65 -1.95 1.74
N TYR A 40 -0.42 -3.01 2.51
CA TYR A 40 0.68 -3.07 3.46
C TYR A 40 2.03 -2.84 2.76
N LYS A 41 2.27 -3.50 1.63
CA LYS A 41 3.49 -3.32 0.84
C LYS A 41 3.60 -1.90 0.29
N ALA A 42 2.51 -1.31 -0.17
CA ALA A 42 2.48 0.07 -0.66
C ALA A 42 2.74 1.10 0.46
N LYS A 43 2.23 0.88 1.67
CA LYS A 43 2.55 1.72 2.85
C LYS A 43 4.03 1.61 3.22
N TRP A 44 4.56 0.40 3.23
CA TRP A 44 5.98 0.16 3.50
C TRP A 44 6.88 0.83 2.45
N ASP A 45 6.55 0.73 1.16
CA ASP A 45 7.28 1.44 0.09
C ASP A 45 7.22 2.97 0.26
N ALA A 46 6.06 3.52 0.65
CA ALA A 46 5.91 4.95 0.94
C ALA A 46 6.77 5.39 2.15
N ASP A 47 6.78 4.58 3.21
CA ASP A 47 7.60 4.82 4.41
C ASP A 47 9.10 4.85 4.05
N GLN A 48 9.59 3.87 3.29
CA GLN A 48 10.97 3.83 2.82
C GLN A 48 11.32 5.03 1.95
N ARG A 49 10.40 5.46 1.07
CA ARG A 49 10.58 6.70 0.28
C ARG A 49 10.70 7.93 1.14
N CYS A 50 9.86 8.06 2.18
CA CYS A 50 9.97 9.17 3.11
C CYS A 50 11.34 9.20 3.82
N GLN A 51 11.85 8.03 4.23
CA GLN A 51 13.17 7.90 4.83
C GLN A 51 14.29 8.31 3.86
N MET A 52 14.17 7.98 2.56
CA MET A 52 15.12 8.40 1.52
C MET A 52 15.15 9.93 1.32
N GLU A 53 14.04 10.62 1.56
CA GLU A 53 13.94 12.08 1.54
C GLU A 53 14.44 12.73 2.85
N ASN A 54 15.12 11.96 3.73
CA ASN A 54 15.50 12.36 5.09
C ASN A 54 14.33 12.85 5.95
N GLY A 55 13.11 12.39 5.63
CA GLY A 55 11.90 12.77 6.33
C GLY A 55 11.40 11.71 7.30
N ARG A 56 10.51 12.13 8.21
CA ARG A 56 9.78 11.26 9.14
C ARG A 56 8.41 10.89 8.57
N PRO A 57 8.11 9.59 8.38
CA PRO A 57 6.82 9.16 7.83
C PRO A 57 5.69 9.35 8.84
N LEU A 58 4.59 9.98 8.39
CA LEU A 58 3.37 10.14 9.18
C LEU A 58 2.38 9.03 8.81
N ASN A 59 2.65 7.81 9.30
CA ASN A 59 1.92 6.60 8.92
C ASN A 59 0.38 6.67 9.06
N TYR A 60 -0.14 7.47 9.98
CA TYR A 60 -1.59 7.68 10.17
C TYR A 60 -2.27 8.47 9.02
N THR A 61 -1.48 9.10 8.16
CA THR A 61 -1.95 9.87 6.99
C THR A 61 -2.00 9.04 5.71
N ALA A 62 -1.63 7.76 5.78
CA ALA A 62 -1.55 6.89 4.62
C ALA A 62 -2.95 6.59 4.05
N ILE A 63 -3.21 7.09 2.84
CA ILE A 63 -4.44 6.83 2.08
C ILE A 63 -4.08 5.87 0.95
N CYS A 64 -4.74 4.72 0.91
CA CYS A 64 -4.49 3.67 -0.07
C CYS A 64 -5.65 3.52 -1.05
N ASN A 65 -5.30 3.35 -2.31
CA ASN A 65 -6.19 2.89 -3.35
C ASN A 65 -5.68 1.53 -3.85
N SER A 66 -6.51 0.51 -3.76
CA SER A 66 -6.18 -0.85 -4.14
C SER A 66 -7.19 -1.40 -5.15
N ARG A 67 -6.74 -2.35 -5.96
CA ARG A 67 -7.56 -3.04 -6.96
C ARG A 67 -7.06 -4.45 -7.15
N CYS A 68 -7.97 -5.41 -7.23
CA CYS A 68 -7.67 -6.81 -7.48
C CYS A 68 -8.33 -7.30 -8.77
N SER A 69 -7.67 -8.20 -9.49
CA SER A 69 -8.18 -8.84 -10.70
C SER A 69 -7.86 -10.34 -10.70
N PRO A 70 -8.86 -11.23 -10.84
CA PRO A 70 -10.29 -10.92 -10.81
C PRO A 70 -10.77 -10.51 -9.40
N THR A 71 -11.86 -9.75 -9.31
CA THR A 71 -12.49 -9.36 -8.03
C THR A 71 -13.32 -10.49 -7.41
N TYR A 72 -13.59 -11.54 -8.18
CA TYR A 72 -14.38 -12.69 -7.78
C TYR A 72 -13.83 -13.97 -8.42
N VAL A 73 -13.87 -15.06 -7.67
CA VAL A 73 -13.52 -16.40 -8.12
C VAL A 73 -14.75 -17.30 -7.96
N PRO A 74 -15.27 -17.89 -9.04
CA PRO A 74 -16.46 -18.75 -8.97
C PRO A 74 -16.27 -19.97 -8.06
N PRO A 75 -17.32 -20.49 -7.40
CA PRO A 75 -17.23 -21.67 -6.55
C PRO A 75 -16.67 -22.85 -7.33
N ASN A 76 -15.96 -23.75 -6.65
CA ASN A 76 -15.28 -24.91 -7.26
C ASN A 76 -14.22 -24.57 -8.34
N SER A 77 -13.81 -23.31 -8.47
CA SER A 77 -12.69 -22.91 -9.31
C SER A 77 -11.53 -22.40 -8.45
N THR A 78 -10.32 -22.47 -9.02
CA THR A 78 -9.12 -21.86 -8.44
C THR A 78 -8.52 -20.95 -9.49
N MET A 79 -8.28 -19.69 -9.14
CA MET A 79 -7.74 -18.70 -10.07
C MET A 79 -6.64 -17.90 -9.39
N THR A 80 -5.68 -17.46 -10.20
CA THR A 80 -4.70 -16.46 -9.76
C THR A 80 -5.38 -15.11 -9.67
N VAL A 81 -5.35 -14.51 -8.48
CA VAL A 81 -5.77 -13.15 -8.23
C VAL A 81 -4.54 -12.28 -8.05
N THR A 82 -4.55 -11.13 -8.69
CA THR A 82 -3.49 -10.13 -8.59
C THR A 82 -4.05 -8.84 -8.06
N CYS A 83 -3.45 -8.32 -6.98
CA CYS A 83 -3.81 -7.08 -6.34
C CYS A 83 -2.68 -6.06 -6.48
N GLN A 84 -3.05 -4.84 -6.82
CA GLN A 84 -2.18 -3.69 -6.88
C GLN A 84 -2.72 -2.62 -5.94
N ALA A 85 -1.84 -2.00 -5.15
CA ALA A 85 -2.17 -0.87 -4.31
C ALA A 85 -1.20 0.29 -4.53
N SER A 86 -1.70 1.51 -4.34
CA SER A 86 -0.95 2.73 -4.27
C SER A 86 -1.35 3.48 -3.01
N CYS A 87 -0.38 3.80 -2.15
CA CYS A 87 -0.62 4.49 -0.90
C CYS A 87 0.14 5.82 -0.90
N ARG A 88 -0.59 6.92 -0.66
CA ARG A 88 -0.01 8.26 -0.48
C ARG A 88 0.09 8.56 1.00
N MET A 89 1.24 9.04 1.44
CA MET A 89 1.54 9.36 2.84
C MET A 89 2.19 10.74 2.93
N GLN A 90 1.93 11.46 4.02
CA GLN A 90 2.66 12.66 4.40
C GLN A 90 4.00 12.30 5.04
N CYS A 91 5.02 13.07 4.70
CA CYS A 91 6.37 12.91 5.18
C CYS A 91 6.87 14.27 5.69
N GLU A 92 7.35 14.31 6.92
CA GLU A 92 7.87 15.52 7.56
C GLU A 92 9.39 15.60 7.35
N THR A 93 9.83 16.48 6.46
CA THR A 93 11.24 16.72 6.13
C THR A 93 11.78 17.90 6.92
N LYS A 94 13.08 17.87 7.23
CA LYS A 94 13.79 18.93 7.96
C LYS A 94 14.51 19.85 6.98
#